data_AF-A0A2I0VV42-F1
#
_entry.id   AF-A0A2I0VV42-F1
#
_cell.length_a   1.000
_cell.length_b   1.000
_cell.length_c   1.000
_cell.angle_alpha   90.00
_cell.angle_beta   90.00
_cell.angle_gamma   90.00
#
_symmetry.space_group_name_H-M   'P 1'
#
loop_
_entity.id
_entity.type
_entity.pdbx_description
1 polymer ?
#
loop_
_entity_poly.entity_id
_entity_poly.type
_entity_poly.pdbx_seq_one_letter_code
_entity_poly.pdbx_strand_id
1 'polypeptide(L)'
;MKRADFQFILDKVLNKLSIWGGKLLSLAGKITLVNSVLLALPTYHNTLSLVPKQILIEVEKACRKFIWSKGDGSNGLHYASWDLSCKPKSLGGLGINSCLKKTGPLRAKLAWKYCQEKESLMHKVLFPKYGQIPFENSSRRSRSVSWKLICNGDNFLKPIVRWSIDNGSLVNVLKDT
;
A
#
# COMPACT_ATOMS: atom_id res chain seq x y z
N MET A 1 -9.76 8.93 10.34
CA MET A 1 -10.30 9.01 8.96
C MET A 1 -11.30 7.90 8.82
N LYS A 2 -12.50 8.23 8.37
CA LYS A 2 -13.63 7.32 8.21
C LYS A 2 -13.62 6.77 6.79
N ARG A 3 -14.38 5.70 6.56
CA ARG A 3 -14.57 5.12 5.22
C ARG A 3 -15.05 6.16 4.20
N ALA A 4 -15.97 7.04 4.60
CA ALA A 4 -16.56 8.07 3.76
C ALA A 4 -15.50 8.99 3.11
N ASP A 5 -14.44 9.33 3.85
CA ASP A 5 -13.36 10.22 3.37
C ASP A 5 -12.62 9.65 2.15
N PHE A 6 -12.68 8.33 1.93
CA PHE A 6 -11.98 7.63 0.86
C PHE A 6 -12.91 7.03 -0.19
N GLN A 7 -14.22 7.25 -0.07
CA GLN A 7 -15.21 6.72 -1.00
C GLN A 7 -14.95 7.20 -2.44
N PHE A 8 -14.47 8.44 -2.60
CA PHE A 8 -14.10 9.01 -3.89
C PHE A 8 -13.09 8.16 -4.67
N ILE A 9 -12.23 7.37 -4.00
CA ILE A 9 -11.26 6.49 -4.66
C ILE A 9 -12.02 5.36 -5.36
N LEU A 10 -12.96 4.76 -4.65
CA LEU A 10 -13.80 3.69 -5.19
C LEU A 10 -14.67 4.23 -6.32
N ASP A 11 -15.27 5.40 -6.15
CA ASP A 11 -16.12 6.02 -7.19
C ASP A 11 -15.32 6.31 -8.47
N LYS A 12 -14.08 6.82 -8.35
CA LYS A 12 -13.18 7.01 -9.49
C LYS A 12 -12.85 5.69 -10.21
N VAL A 13 -12.64 4.62 -9.46
CA VAL A 13 -12.39 3.28 -10.04
C VAL A 13 -13.63 2.78 -10.77
N LEU A 14 -14.81 2.88 -10.16
CA LEU A 14 -16.07 2.46 -10.75
C LEU A 14 -16.41 3.26 -12.02
N ASN A 15 -16.19 4.57 -12.01
CA ASN A 15 -16.40 5.44 -13.19
C ASN A 15 -15.48 5.07 -14.35
N LYS A 16 -14.22 4.69 -14.08
CA LYS A 16 -13.33 4.19 -15.15
C LYS A 16 -13.78 2.83 -15.67
N LEU A 17 -14.24 1.95 -14.77
CA LEU A 17 -14.75 0.64 -15.13
C LEU A 17 -16.03 0.70 -15.95
N SER A 18 -16.94 1.64 -15.69
CA SER A 18 -18.15 1.81 -16.51
C SER A 18 -17.81 2.21 -17.94
N ILE A 19 -16.83 3.10 -18.13
CA ILE A 19 -16.35 3.54 -19.45
C ILE A 19 -15.68 2.38 -20.22
N TRP A 20 -14.98 1.50 -19.52
CA TRP A 20 -14.27 0.37 -20.15
C TRP A 20 -15.11 -0.90 -20.28
N GLY A 21 -16.16 -1.05 -19.49
CA GLY A 21 -17.01 -2.24 -19.46
C GLY A 21 -17.69 -2.53 -20.80
N GLY A 22 -17.96 -1.50 -21.60
CA GLY A 22 -18.53 -1.63 -22.95
C GLY A 22 -17.50 -1.86 -24.07
N LYS A 23 -16.20 -1.92 -23.75
CA LYS A 23 -15.14 -2.13 -24.76
C LYS A 23 -14.69 -3.60 -24.79
N LEU A 24 -14.62 -4.17 -25.99
CA LEU A 24 -14.03 -5.49 -26.23
C LEU A 24 -12.51 -5.44 -26.03
N LEU A 25 -12.06 -5.67 -24.79
CA LEU A 25 -10.66 -5.71 -24.42
C LEU A 25 -10.19 -7.15 -24.22
N SER A 26 -9.01 -7.45 -24.75
CA SER A 26 -8.32 -8.72 -24.45
C SER A 26 -8.00 -8.83 -22.96
N LEU A 27 -7.84 -10.05 -22.45
CA LEU A 27 -7.47 -10.28 -21.04
C LEU A 27 -6.18 -9.54 -20.67
N ALA A 28 -5.18 -9.57 -21.54
CA ALA A 28 -3.92 -8.84 -21.35
C ALA A 28 -4.14 -7.32 -21.30
N GLY A 29 -5.02 -6.77 -22.15
CA GLY A 29 -5.39 -5.35 -22.12
C GLY A 29 -6.08 -4.96 -20.81
N LYS A 30 -7.00 -5.79 -20.32
CA LYS A 30 -7.69 -5.57 -19.03
C LYS A 30 -6.71 -5.54 -17.86
N ILE A 31 -5.81 -6.52 -17.79
CA ILE A 31 -4.78 -6.59 -16.73
C ILE A 31 -3.87 -5.35 -16.79
N THR A 32 -3.48 -4.93 -17.99
CA THR A 32 -2.62 -3.76 -18.19
C THR A 32 -3.29 -2.49 -17.66
N LEU A 33 -4.55 -2.23 -18.03
CA LEU A 33 -5.32 -1.07 -17.55
C LEU A 33 -5.54 -1.08 -16.04
N VAL A 34 -5.82 -2.26 -15.47
CA VAL A 34 -5.97 -2.42 -14.02
C VAL A 34 -4.68 -2.03 -13.31
N ASN A 35 -3.53 -2.53 -13.78
CA ASN A 35 -2.24 -2.26 -13.15
C ASN A 35 -1.79 -0.80 -13.31
N SER A 36 -1.91 -0.22 -14.50
CA SER A 36 -1.40 1.12 -14.80
C SER A 36 -2.28 2.23 -14.26
N VAL A 37 -3.61 2.01 -14.19
CA VAL A 37 -4.56 3.05 -13.82
C VAL A 37 -5.29 2.73 -12.53
N LEU A 38 -6.02 1.61 -12.45
CA LEU A 38 -6.95 1.39 -11.34
C LEU A 38 -6.25 1.15 -10.01
N LEU A 39 -5.20 0.32 -10.00
CA LEU A 39 -4.44 0.00 -8.80
C LEU A 39 -3.42 1.09 -8.44
N ALA A 40 -3.11 2.00 -9.37
CA ALA A 40 -2.24 3.15 -9.12
C ALA A 40 -2.96 4.23 -8.26
N LEU A 41 -4.25 4.47 -8.50
CA LEU A 41 -5.08 5.43 -7.76
C LEU A 41 -5.04 5.24 -6.22
N PRO A 42 -5.45 4.09 -5.66
CA PRO A 42 -5.39 3.86 -4.22
C PRO A 42 -3.95 3.79 -3.70
N THR A 43 -2.99 3.37 -4.53
CA THR A 43 -1.58 3.30 -4.15
C THR A 43 -1.04 4.68 -3.78
N TYR A 44 -1.34 5.71 -4.57
CA TYR A 44 -0.97 7.10 -4.28
C TYR A 44 -1.58 7.61 -2.96
N HIS A 45 -2.86 7.35 -2.72
CA HIS A 45 -3.48 7.80 -1.47
C HIS A 45 -2.96 7.05 -0.24
N ASN A 46 -2.59 5.78 -0.42
CA ASN A 46 -2.09 4.92 0.64
C ASN A 46 -0.65 5.24 1.08
N THR A 47 0.15 5.89 0.25
CA THR A 47 1.47 6.41 0.66
C THR A 47 1.37 7.67 1.51
N LEU A 48 0.28 8.43 1.36
CA LEU A 48 0.09 9.72 2.04
C LEU A 48 -0.83 9.64 3.26
N SER A 49 -1.64 8.58 3.37
CA SER A 49 -2.70 8.48 4.38
C SER A 49 -2.98 7.04 4.80
N LEU A 50 -3.63 6.90 5.96
CA LEU A 50 -4.12 5.62 6.47
C LEU A 50 -5.46 5.26 5.80
N VAL A 51 -5.40 4.83 4.55
CA VAL A 51 -6.59 4.32 3.82
C VAL A 51 -7.13 3.07 4.53
N PRO A 52 -8.44 3.00 4.83
CA PRO A 52 -9.05 1.82 5.42
C PRO A 52 -8.92 0.60 4.51
N LYS A 53 -8.56 -0.54 5.10
CA LYS A 53 -8.42 -1.82 4.36
C LYS A 53 -9.65 -2.17 3.55
N GLN A 54 -10.86 -1.87 4.06
CA GLN A 54 -12.11 -2.14 3.36
C GLN A 54 -12.16 -1.47 1.98
N ILE A 55 -11.75 -0.20 1.85
CA ILE A 55 -11.76 0.49 0.57
C ILE A 55 -10.83 -0.19 -0.43
N LEU A 56 -9.64 -0.60 0.01
CA LEU A 56 -8.69 -1.32 -0.83
C LEU A 56 -9.24 -2.67 -1.28
N ILE A 57 -9.94 -3.40 -0.39
CA ILE A 57 -10.63 -4.66 -0.72
C ILE A 57 -11.70 -4.43 -1.79
N GLU A 58 -12.54 -3.40 -1.65
CA GLU A 58 -13.59 -3.11 -2.63
C GLU A 58 -12.99 -2.71 -4.00
N VAL A 59 -11.90 -1.95 -4.02
CA VAL A 59 -11.19 -1.60 -5.26
C VAL A 59 -10.62 -2.85 -5.94
N GLU A 60 -9.96 -3.73 -5.20
CA GLU A 60 -9.42 -4.98 -5.75
C GLU A 60 -10.55 -5.91 -6.23
N LYS A 61 -11.68 -5.97 -5.53
CA LYS A 61 -12.87 -6.72 -5.95
C LYS A 61 -13.44 -6.20 -7.26
N ALA A 62 -13.53 -4.88 -7.44
CA ALA A 62 -13.97 -4.26 -8.69
C ALA A 62 -13.00 -4.56 -9.84
N CYS A 63 -11.69 -4.45 -9.60
CA CYS A 63 -10.65 -4.80 -10.57
C CYS A 63 -10.73 -6.27 -10.98
N ARG A 64 -10.91 -7.18 -10.00
CA ARG A 64 -11.07 -8.60 -10.24
C ARG A 64 -12.30 -8.90 -11.09
N LYS A 65 -13.44 -8.29 -10.78
CA LYS A 65 -14.67 -8.44 -11.57
C LYS A 65 -14.45 -8.02 -13.02
N PHE A 66 -13.74 -6.92 -13.26
CA PHE A 66 -13.45 -6.43 -14.59
C PHE A 66 -12.51 -7.35 -15.39
N ILE A 67 -11.43 -7.83 -14.79
CA ILE A 67 -10.47 -8.73 -15.46
C ILE A 67 -11.19 -9.98 -15.99
N TRP A 68 -12.06 -10.55 -15.17
CA TRP A 68 -12.77 -11.79 -15.47
C TRP A 68 -14.15 -11.57 -16.09
N SER A 69 -14.53 -10.33 -16.44
CA SER A 69 -15.77 -10.09 -17.17
C SER A 69 -15.66 -10.60 -18.60
N LYS A 70 -16.80 -10.98 -19.19
CA LYS A 70 -16.88 -11.31 -20.62
C LYS A 70 -16.88 -10.02 -21.47
N GLY A 71 -16.76 -10.17 -22.78
CA GLY A 71 -16.69 -9.06 -23.73
C GLY A 71 -17.97 -8.23 -23.84
N ASP A 72 -19.11 -8.83 -23.47
CA ASP A 72 -20.44 -8.22 -23.38
C ASP A 72 -20.68 -7.52 -22.02
N GLY A 73 -19.67 -7.46 -21.15
CA GLY A 73 -19.79 -6.90 -19.80
C GLY A 73 -20.46 -7.82 -18.79
N SER A 74 -20.90 -9.03 -19.19
CA SER A 74 -21.46 -10.01 -18.27
C SER A 74 -20.40 -10.60 -17.35
N ASN A 75 -20.83 -11.14 -16.21
CA ASN A 75 -19.93 -11.81 -15.27
C ASN A 75 -19.33 -13.06 -15.95
N GLY A 76 -18.00 -13.11 -16.06
CA GLY A 76 -17.29 -14.32 -16.47
C GLY A 76 -16.81 -15.14 -15.28
N LEU A 77 -16.29 -16.33 -15.59
CA LEU A 77 -15.76 -17.24 -14.58
C LEU A 77 -14.40 -16.75 -14.06
N HIS A 78 -14.21 -16.81 -12.75
CA HIS A 78 -12.92 -16.51 -12.12
C HIS A 78 -11.99 -17.73 -12.22
N TYR A 79 -11.11 -17.75 -13.23
CA TYR A 79 -10.22 -18.89 -13.47
C TYR A 79 -9.07 -19.04 -12.47
N ALA A 80 -8.73 -17.99 -11.73
CA ALA A 80 -7.64 -18.02 -10.76
C ALA A 80 -8.00 -17.31 -9.45
N SER A 81 -7.36 -17.76 -8.37
CA SER A 81 -7.39 -17.03 -7.09
C SER A 81 -6.73 -15.66 -7.27
N TRP A 82 -7.21 -14.67 -6.50
CA TRP A 82 -6.63 -13.33 -6.56
C TRP A 82 -5.16 -13.33 -6.11
N ASP A 83 -4.84 -14.14 -5.10
CA ASP A 83 -3.48 -14.30 -4.63
C ASP A 83 -2.52 -14.84 -5.68
N LEU A 84 -2.95 -15.86 -6.45
CA LEU A 84 -2.16 -16.38 -7.58
C LEU A 84 -2.02 -15.32 -8.67
N SER A 85 -3.11 -14.61 -8.98
CA SER A 85 -3.13 -13.55 -9.99
C SER A 85 -2.15 -12.41 -9.66
N CYS A 86 -1.96 -12.10 -8.38
CA CYS A 86 -1.03 -11.08 -7.91
C CYS A 86 0.44 -11.52 -7.86
N LYS A 87 0.75 -12.81 -8.04
CA LYS A 87 2.15 -13.25 -8.09
C LYS A 87 2.85 -12.70 -9.34
N PRO A 88 4.18 -12.51 -9.30
CA PRO A 88 4.99 -12.25 -10.48
C PRO A 88 4.76 -13.30 -11.57
N LYS A 89 4.94 -12.91 -12.84
CA LYS A 89 4.84 -13.83 -13.97
C LYS A 89 5.83 -15.00 -13.87
N SER A 90 7.03 -14.74 -13.35
CA SER A 90 8.05 -15.77 -13.08
C SER A 90 7.61 -16.83 -12.06
N LEU A 91 6.61 -16.52 -11.22
CA LEU A 91 6.04 -17.43 -10.22
C LEU A 91 4.65 -17.95 -10.64
N GLY A 92 4.34 -17.94 -11.94
CA GLY A 92 3.08 -18.44 -12.50
C GLY A 92 1.86 -17.52 -12.26
N GLY A 93 2.08 -16.27 -11.85
CA GLY A 93 1.01 -15.29 -11.68
C GLY A 93 0.78 -14.38 -12.88
N LEU A 94 -0.18 -13.46 -12.77
CA LEU A 94 -0.50 -12.47 -13.81
C LEU A 94 0.25 -11.14 -13.65
N GLY A 95 1.03 -10.99 -12.57
CA GLY A 95 1.75 -9.74 -12.27
C GLY A 95 0.82 -8.61 -11.83
N ILE A 96 -0.33 -8.92 -11.20
CA ILE A 96 -1.26 -7.90 -10.73
C ILE A 96 -0.78 -7.29 -9.41
N ASN A 97 -0.73 -5.96 -9.38
CA ASN A 97 -0.15 -5.19 -8.28
C ASN A 97 -1.14 -4.91 -7.14
N SER A 98 -1.43 -5.89 -6.28
CA SER A 98 -2.35 -5.70 -5.13
C SER A 98 -1.98 -4.49 -4.27
N CYS A 99 -2.95 -3.60 -4.07
CA CYS A 99 -2.85 -2.41 -3.23
C CYS A 99 -2.76 -2.79 -1.74
N LEU A 100 -3.46 -3.86 -1.33
CA LEU A 100 -3.37 -4.39 0.03
C LEU A 100 -1.95 -4.87 0.34
N LYS A 101 -1.37 -5.70 -0.54
CA LYS A 101 0.00 -6.21 -0.37
C LYS A 101 1.05 -5.10 -0.40
N LYS A 102 0.84 -4.06 -1.21
CA LYS A 102 1.75 -2.89 -1.28
C LYS A 102 1.66 -1.97 -0.06
N THR A 103 0.61 -2.05 0.74
CA THR A 103 0.40 -1.13 1.87
C THR A 103 1.53 -1.18 2.90
N GLY A 104 1.94 -2.37 3.32
CA GLY A 104 3.03 -2.53 4.30
C GLY A 104 4.36 -1.99 3.78
N PRO A 105 4.86 -2.49 2.64
CA PRO A 105 6.13 -2.03 2.05
C PRO A 105 6.19 -0.52 1.79
N LEU A 106 5.11 0.10 1.32
CA LEU A 106 5.07 1.55 1.07
C LEU A 106 5.20 2.36 2.36
N ARG A 107 4.52 1.92 3.43
CA ARG A 107 4.62 2.57 4.74
C ARG A 107 5.98 2.33 5.38
N ALA A 108 6.52 1.11 5.25
CA ALA A 108 7.88 0.80 5.70
C ALA A 108 8.92 1.68 5.00
N LYS A 109 8.80 1.88 3.68
CA LYS A 109 9.66 2.78 2.92
C LYS A 109 9.57 4.23 3.42
N LEU A 110 8.38 4.70 3.77
CA LEU A 110 8.20 6.04 4.33
C LEU A 110 8.86 6.17 5.72
N ALA A 111 8.69 5.16 6.58
CA ALA A 111 9.33 5.11 7.90
C ALA A 111 10.87 5.06 7.77
N TRP A 112 11.39 4.27 6.84
CA TRP A 112 12.81 4.20 6.55
C TRP A 112 13.38 5.55 6.09
N LYS A 113 12.67 6.25 5.18
CA LYS A 113 13.04 7.60 4.75
C LYS A 113 13.10 8.58 5.92
N TYR A 114 12.16 8.49 6.85
CA TYR A 114 12.18 9.32 8.06
C TYR A 114 13.43 9.11 8.92
N CYS A 115 13.91 7.87 9.03
CA CYS A 115 15.13 7.54 9.79
C CYS A 115 16.42 8.00 9.08
N GLN A 116 16.51 7.78 7.77
CA GLN A 116 17.74 8.06 7.01
C GLN A 116 17.88 9.52 6.59
N GLU A 117 16.80 10.15 6.11
CA GLU A 117 16.83 11.48 5.50
C GLU A 117 16.58 12.58 6.56
N LYS A 118 17.58 12.83 7.40
CA LYS A 118 17.51 13.86 8.46
C LYS A 118 17.27 15.28 7.94
N GLU A 119 17.74 15.56 6.72
CA GLU A 119 17.58 16.87 6.08
C GLU A 119 16.19 17.10 5.44
N SER A 120 15.36 16.05 5.35
CA SER A 120 14.03 16.15 4.75
C SER A 120 13.12 17.07 5.58
N LEU A 121 12.23 17.81 4.91
CA LEU A 121 11.22 18.63 5.59
C LEU A 121 10.36 17.82 6.56
N MET A 122 10.02 16.58 6.18
CA MET A 122 9.29 15.66 7.03
C MET A 122 10.03 15.38 8.34
N HIS A 123 11.35 15.14 8.28
CA HIS A 123 12.16 14.94 9.46
C HIS A 123 12.24 16.22 10.30
N LYS A 124 12.62 17.35 9.70
CA LYS A 124 12.75 18.65 10.38
C LYS A 124 11.48 19.09 11.12
N VAL A 125 10.29 18.81 10.56
CA VAL A 125 9.01 19.20 11.17
C VAL A 125 8.55 18.19 12.24
N LEU A 126 8.72 16.90 12.03
CA LEU A 126 8.20 15.88 12.94
C LEU A 126 9.16 15.54 14.07
N PHE A 127 10.47 15.61 13.84
CA PHE A 127 11.51 15.26 14.82
C PHE A 127 11.44 16.09 16.11
N PRO A 128 11.28 17.43 16.10
CA PRO A 128 11.18 18.21 17.33
C PRO A 128 9.95 17.85 18.18
N LYS A 129 8.90 17.32 17.56
CA LYS A 129 7.63 17.00 18.22
C LYS A 129 7.52 15.56 18.70
N TYR A 130 8.08 14.63 17.93
CA TYR A 130 7.90 13.20 18.15
C TYR A 130 9.21 12.45 18.41
N GLY A 131 10.36 13.09 18.19
CA GLY A 131 11.68 12.49 18.33
C GLY A 131 11.96 11.45 17.23
N GLN A 132 13.00 10.66 17.45
CA GLN A 132 13.28 9.50 16.61
C GLN A 132 12.19 8.44 16.80
N ILE A 133 11.88 7.65 15.76
CA ILE A 133 10.99 6.50 15.90
C ILE A 133 11.64 5.56 16.90
N PRO A 134 11.07 5.35 18.10
CA PRO A 134 11.59 4.31 18.95
C PRO A 134 10.97 3.02 18.43
N PHE A 135 11.81 2.04 18.09
CA PHE A 135 11.37 0.69 17.74
C PHE A 135 10.52 0.05 18.87
N GLU A 136 10.42 0.71 20.02
CA GLU A 136 9.48 0.44 21.11
C GLU A 136 8.89 1.77 21.64
N ASN A 137 7.56 1.92 21.68
CA ASN A 137 6.82 2.99 22.39
C ASN A 137 6.54 4.36 21.71
N SER A 138 5.95 4.38 20.52
CA SER A 138 5.42 5.63 19.92
C SER A 138 3.88 5.82 20.04
N SER A 139 3.15 4.86 20.60
CA SER A 139 1.68 4.82 20.52
C SER A 139 0.94 5.74 21.49
N ARG A 140 1.57 6.22 22.57
CA ARG A 140 0.79 6.73 23.70
C ARG A 140 0.16 8.13 23.51
N ARG A 141 0.62 8.99 22.59
CA ARG A 141 0.10 10.39 22.50
C ARG A 141 0.02 11.05 21.12
N SER A 142 0.19 10.33 20.00
CA SER A 142 0.19 11.01 18.69
C SER A 142 -1.20 11.19 18.08
N ARG A 143 -1.63 12.45 17.93
CA ARG A 143 -2.83 12.85 17.17
C ARG A 143 -2.59 12.97 15.65
N SER A 144 -1.34 13.14 15.21
CA SER A 144 -1.04 13.37 13.79
C SER A 144 -1.26 12.10 12.95
N VAL A 145 -1.99 12.25 11.85
CA VAL A 145 -2.20 11.17 10.88
C VAL A 145 -0.87 10.73 10.25
N SER A 146 -0.01 11.69 9.90
CA SER A 146 1.29 11.43 9.29
C SER A 146 2.22 10.64 10.23
N TRP A 147 2.22 10.98 11.52
CA TRP A 147 3.01 10.22 12.50
C TRP A 147 2.45 8.81 12.70
N LYS A 148 1.13 8.64 12.74
CA LYS A 148 0.52 7.30 12.80
C LYS A 148 0.84 6.46 11.58
N LEU A 149 0.93 7.07 10.39
CA LEU A 149 1.34 6.41 9.16
C LEU A 149 2.78 5.90 9.24
N ILE A 150 3.70 6.74 9.72
CA ILE A 150 5.11 6.39 9.94
C ILE A 150 5.24 5.27 10.98
N CYS A 151 4.55 5.37 12.12
CA CYS A 151 4.55 4.34 13.15
C CYS A 151 3.95 3.01 12.64
N ASN A 152 2.94 3.08 11.76
CA ASN A 152 2.42 1.87 11.14
C ASN A 152 3.44 1.22 10.19
N GLY A 153 4.23 2.04 9.48
CA GLY A 153 5.34 1.60 8.65
C GLY A 153 6.47 0.96 9.45
N ASP A 154 6.78 1.50 10.63
CA ASP A 154 7.77 0.97 11.56
C ASP A 154 7.46 -0.50 11.94
N ASN A 155 6.20 -0.83 12.21
CA ASN A 155 5.80 -2.22 12.49
C ASN A 155 6.13 -3.21 11.34
N PHE A 156 6.15 -2.74 10.09
CA PHE A 156 6.56 -3.54 8.93
C PHE A 156 8.08 -3.55 8.72
N LEU A 157 8.77 -2.55 9.26
CA LEU A 157 10.20 -2.34 9.10
C LEU A 157 11.01 -3.16 10.14
N LYS A 158 10.54 -3.24 11.39
CA LYS A 158 11.14 -4.03 12.48
C LYS A 158 11.60 -5.44 12.10
N PRO A 159 10.79 -6.29 11.44
CA PRO A 159 11.24 -7.63 11.10
C PRO A 159 12.34 -7.66 10.03
N ILE A 160 12.51 -6.58 9.26
CA ILE A 160 13.40 -6.52 8.09
C ILE A 160 14.73 -5.83 8.43
N VAL A 161 14.70 -4.80 9.27
CA VAL A 161 15.90 -4.03 9.62
C VAL A 161 16.77 -4.80 10.60
N ARG A 162 18.08 -4.69 10.40
CA ARG A 162 19.11 -5.24 11.26
C ARG A 162 20.13 -4.15 11.55
N TRP A 163 20.72 -4.21 12.72
CA TRP A 163 21.81 -3.33 13.10
C TRP A 163 23.06 -3.67 12.28
N SER A 164 23.67 -2.66 11.65
CA SER A 164 25.04 -2.74 11.17
C SER A 164 25.93 -2.21 12.28
N ILE A 165 26.64 -3.10 12.96
CA ILE A 165 27.52 -2.73 14.08
C ILE A 165 28.83 -2.24 13.47
N ASP A 166 29.11 -0.95 13.61
CA ASP A 166 30.39 -0.35 13.23
C ASP A 166 31.22 -0.10 14.51
N ASN A 167 30.89 0.98 15.24
CA ASN A 167 31.39 1.20 16.60
C ASN A 167 30.25 0.93 17.60
N GLY A 168 30.35 -0.16 18.38
CA GLY A 168 29.31 -0.66 19.30
C GLY A 168 28.87 0.27 20.45
N SER A 169 29.17 1.56 20.40
CA SER A 169 28.79 2.58 21.39
C SER A 169 27.30 2.96 21.36
N LEU A 170 26.58 2.67 20.27
CA LEU A 170 25.15 2.96 20.11
C LEU A 170 24.23 1.72 20.20
N VAL A 171 24.80 0.54 20.43
CA VAL A 171 24.05 -0.74 20.43
C VAL A 171 23.75 -1.15 21.86
N ASN A 172 22.49 -1.38 22.18
CA ASN A 172 22.09 -1.90 23.47
C ASN A 172 21.70 -3.38 23.32
N VAL A 173 22.70 -4.26 23.53
CA VAL A 173 22.60 -5.71 23.34
C VAL A 173 21.41 -6.35 24.07
N LEU A 174 20.92 -5.75 25.16
CA LEU A 174 19.80 -6.26 25.96
C LEU A 174 18.41 -5.87 25.41
N LYS A 175 18.32 -4.87 24.53
CA LYS A 175 17.08 -4.39 23.91
C LYS A 175 16.99 -4.66 22.41
N ASP A 176 18.14 -4.94 21.78
CA ASP A 176 18.28 -5.04 20.32
C ASP A 176 18.30 -6.50 19.79
N THR A 177 18.12 -7.51 20.66
CA THR A 177 17.82 -8.92 20.30
C THR A 177 16.34 -9.13 20.02
#